data_AF-P56872-F1
#
_entry.id   AF-P56872-F1
#
_cell.length_a   1.000
_cell.length_b   1.000
_cell.length_c   1.000
_cell.angle_alpha   90.00
_cell.angle_beta   90.00
_cell.angle_gamma   90.00
#
_symmetry.space_group_name_H-M   'P 1'
#
loop_
_entity.id
_entity.type
_entity.pdbx_description
1 polymer ?
#
loop_
_entity_poly.entity_id
_entity_poly.type
_entity_poly.pdbx_seq_one_letter_code
_entity_poly.pdbx_strand_id
1 'polypeptide(L)' 'SIPCGESCVFIPCTVTALLGCSCKSKVCYKN' A
#
# COMPACT_ATOMS: atom_id res chain seq x y z
N SER A 1 7.69 -6.92 -4.51
CA SER A 1 7.48 -5.46 -4.34
C SER A 1 6.75 -4.85 -5.54
N ILE A 2 5.47 -5.18 -5.73
CA ILE A 2 4.62 -4.64 -6.79
C ILE A 2 3.80 -3.48 -6.19
N PRO A 3 3.75 -2.29 -6.81
CA PRO A 3 2.92 -1.21 -6.32
C PRO A 3 1.44 -1.59 -6.43
N CYS A 4 0.68 -1.39 -5.34
CA CYS A 4 -0.75 -1.72 -5.28
C CYS A 4 -1.66 -0.61 -5.83
N GLY A 5 -1.08 0.49 -6.32
CA GLY A 5 -1.83 1.65 -6.82
C GLY A 5 -2.45 2.52 -5.70
N GLU A 6 -2.07 2.31 -4.45
CA GLU A 6 -2.50 3.11 -3.30
C GLU A 6 -1.30 3.85 -2.69
N SER A 7 -1.51 5.08 -2.24
CA SER A 7 -0.51 5.84 -1.50
C SER A 7 -0.83 5.79 -0.01
N CYS A 8 0.22 5.72 0.80
CA CYS A 8 0.11 5.71 2.25
C CYS A 8 0.62 6.99 2.93
N VAL A 9 0.54 8.14 2.25
CA VAL A 9 1.01 9.44 2.78
C VAL A 9 0.04 10.04 3.78
N PHE A 10 -1.26 10.03 3.45
CA PHE A 10 -2.31 10.68 4.25
C PHE A 10 -3.28 9.69 4.88
N ILE A 11 -3.42 8.52 4.26
CA ILE A 11 -4.27 7.43 4.71
C ILE A 11 -3.43 6.16 4.74
N PRO A 12 -3.74 5.17 5.59
CA PRO A 12 -3.09 3.86 5.51
C PRO A 12 -3.47 3.16 4.19
N CYS A 13 -2.85 2.01 3.93
CA CYS A 13 -3.19 1.17 2.77
C CYS A 13 -4.56 0.48 2.95
N THR A 14 -5.63 1.24 3.21
CA THR A 14 -6.92 0.72 3.69
C THR A 14 -7.64 -0.10 2.62
N VAL A 15 -7.58 0.32 1.35
CA VAL A 15 -8.24 -0.37 0.24
C VAL A 15 -7.46 -1.64 -0.12
N THR A 16 -6.13 -1.56 -0.10
CA THR A 16 -5.26 -2.65 -0.57
C THR A 16 -4.72 -3.54 0.55
N ALA A 17 -4.92 -3.20 1.82
CA ALA A 17 -4.50 -4.01 2.97
C ALA A 17 -5.12 -5.42 2.92
N LEU A 18 -6.39 -5.53 2.49
CA LEU A 18 -7.07 -6.81 2.32
C LEU A 18 -6.39 -7.70 1.26
N LEU A 19 -5.65 -7.10 0.33
CA LEU A 19 -4.91 -7.80 -0.72
C LEU A 19 -3.49 -8.19 -0.28
N GLY A 20 -3.11 -7.90 0.97
CA GLY A 20 -1.77 -8.12 1.51
C GLY A 20 -0.76 -7.03 1.12
N CYS A 21 -1.22 -5.82 0.84
CA CYS A 21 -0.35 -4.68 0.57
C CYS A 21 0.07 -3.98 1.87
N SER A 22 1.31 -3.49 1.89
CA SER A 22 1.94 -2.82 3.02
C SER A 22 2.56 -1.49 2.60
N CYS A 23 2.51 -0.49 3.47
CA CYS A 23 3.10 0.81 3.20
C CYS A 23 4.64 0.73 3.20
N LYS A 24 5.27 1.14 2.10
CA LYS A 24 6.73 1.28 1.99
C LYS A 24 7.05 2.50 1.16
N SER A 25 7.92 3.40 1.66
CA SER A 25 8.30 4.61 0.93
C SER A 25 7.09 5.43 0.41
N LYS A 26 6.08 5.64 1.26
CA LYS A 26 4.86 6.42 0.95
C LYS A 26 3.92 5.82 -0.11
N VAL A 27 4.21 4.62 -0.60
CA VAL A 27 3.37 3.88 -1.54
C VAL A 27 3.06 2.49 -0.95
N CYS A 28 1.87 1.99 -1.22
CA CYS A 28 1.47 0.65 -0.80
C CYS A 28 2.03 -0.37 -1.79
N TYR A 29 2.81 -1.34 -1.28
CA TYR A 29 3.44 -2.40 -2.06
C TYR A 29 3.00 -3.77 -1.56
N LYS A 30 2.77 -4.69 -2.49
CA LYS A 30 2.61 -6.12 -2.21
C LYS A 30 3.97 -6.79 -2.33
N ASN A 31 4.28 -7.66 -1.37
CA ASN A 31 5.52 -8.46 -1.39
C ASN A 31 5.61 -9.26 -2.70
#